data_AF-A0A931UJP9-F1
#
_entry.id   AF-A0A931UJP9-F1
#
_cell.length_a   1.000
_cell.length_b   1.000
_cell.length_c   1.000
_cell.angle_alpha   90.00
_cell.angle_beta   90.00
_cell.angle_gamma   90.00
#
_symmetry.space_group_name_H-M   'P 1'
#
loop_
_entity.id
_entity.type
_entity.pdbx_description
1 polymer ?
#
loop_
_entity_poly.entity_id
_entity_poly.type
_entity_poly.pdbx_seq_one_letter_code
_entity_poly.pdbx_strand_id
1 'polypeptide(L)'
;MLKEKQHMIAAYFESHGISVETRIIRGGLSIYTKTRKTPITRFIPMGRGDGVEVMWYSHSDKWDHIGDFGGVTMSLDNALEYVVSDAPGCFLIDFLKFERSRS
;
A
#
# COMPACT_ATOMS: atom_id res chain seq x y z
N MET A 1 5.18 4.15 15.12
CA MET A 1 4.53 3.02 14.43
C MET A 1 4.97 2.81 12.97
N LEU A 2 4.41 3.48 11.93
CA LEU A 2 4.69 3.12 10.52
C LEU A 2 6.19 3.15 10.17
N LYS A 3 6.90 4.17 10.67
CA LYS A 3 8.36 4.30 10.49
C LYS A 3 9.13 3.13 11.13
N GLU A 4 8.71 2.66 12.30
CA GLU A 4 9.33 1.50 12.98
C GLU A 4 9.02 0.19 12.26
N LYS A 5 7.81 0.06 11.69
CA LYS A 5 7.35 -1.15 10.98
C LYS A 5 7.68 -1.15 9.48
N GLN A 6 8.33 -0.10 8.96
CA GLN A 6 8.56 0.10 7.54
C GLN A 6 9.27 -1.08 6.86
N HIS A 7 10.27 -1.67 7.52
CA HIS A 7 10.99 -2.82 7.00
C HIS A 7 10.11 -4.09 6.94
N MET A 8 9.31 -4.33 7.98
CA MET A 8 8.36 -5.46 8.01
C MET A 8 7.30 -5.31 6.90
N ILE A 9 6.77 -4.10 6.72
CA ILE A 9 5.79 -3.82 5.66
C ILE A 9 6.41 -4.13 4.30
N ALA A 10 7.62 -3.64 4.01
CA ALA A 10 8.30 -3.94 2.75
C ALA A 10 8.53 -5.46 2.55
N ALA A 11 8.95 -6.16 3.60
CA ALA A 11 9.16 -7.61 3.56
C ALA A 11 7.85 -8.38 3.29
N TYR A 12 6.71 -7.90 3.79
CA TYR A 12 5.39 -8.51 3.52
C TYR A 12 5.04 -8.45 2.03
N PHE A 13 5.24 -7.32 1.37
CA PHE A 13 5.00 -7.21 -0.08
C PHE A 13 5.96 -8.12 -0.88
N GLU A 14 7.23 -8.14 -0.49
CA GLU A 14 8.24 -8.99 -1.13
C GLU A 14 7.91 -10.49 -0.97
N SER A 15 7.41 -10.93 0.18
CA SER A 15 6.99 -12.32 0.40
C SER A 15 5.78 -12.73 -0.43
N HIS A 16 4.99 -11.75 -0.89
CA HIS A 16 3.88 -11.94 -1.83
C HIS A 16 4.28 -11.70 -3.30
N GLY A 17 5.59 -11.64 -3.58
CA GLY A 17 6.15 -11.55 -4.92
C GLY A 17 6.24 -10.13 -5.49
N ILE A 18 5.85 -9.11 -4.72
CA ILE A 18 5.78 -7.72 -5.17
C ILE A 18 7.02 -6.99 -4.67
N SER A 19 7.96 -6.67 -5.57
CA SER A 19 9.15 -5.93 -5.15
C SER A 19 8.88 -4.45 -4.98
N VAL A 20 9.12 -3.94 -3.77
CA VAL A 20 8.71 -2.59 -3.38
C VAL A 20 9.84 -1.75 -2.82
N GLU A 21 9.65 -0.44 -2.92
CA GLU A 21 10.30 0.53 -2.06
C GLU A 21 9.26 1.29 -1.25
N THR A 22 9.67 1.85 -0.12
CA THR A 22 8.77 2.53 0.80
C THR A 22 9.30 3.91 1.16
N ARG A 23 8.41 4.90 1.27
CA ARG A 23 8.75 6.29 1.57
C ARG A 23 7.83 6.86 2.62
N ILE A 24 8.39 7.41 3.70
CA ILE A 24 7.63 8.18 4.69
C ILE A 24 7.54 9.62 4.21
N ILE A 25 6.31 10.10 3.96
CA ILE A 25 6.04 11.48 3.53
C ILE A 25 4.88 12.00 4.38
N ARG A 26 5.08 13.15 5.04
CA ARG A 26 4.05 13.82 5.88
C ARG A 26 3.34 12.86 6.85
N GLY A 27 4.08 11.94 7.48
CA GLY A 27 3.55 10.98 8.45
C GLY A 27 2.91 9.71 7.87
N GLY A 28 2.62 9.68 6.57
CA GLY A 28 2.12 8.48 5.88
C GLY A 28 3.25 7.66 5.25
N LEU A 29 3.05 6.35 5.11
CA LEU A 29 3.96 5.44 4.42
C LEU A 29 3.41 5.12 3.02
N SER A 30 4.08 5.62 2.00
CA SER A 30 3.77 5.29 0.60
C SER A 30 4.60 4.11 0.13
N ILE A 31 3.95 3.19 -0.58
CA ILE A 31 4.54 1.98 -1.16
C ILE A 31 4.56 2.14 -2.68
N TYR A 32 5.71 1.86 -3.28
CA TYR A 32 5.93 1.94 -4.73
C TYR A 32 6.57 0.66 -5.22
N THR A 33 6.38 0.33 -6.50
CA THR A 33 7.18 -0.72 -7.15
C THR A 33 8.65 -0.31 -7.19
N LYS A 34 9.54 -1.26 -6.97
CA LYS A 34 10.98 -0.97 -6.87
C LYS A 34 11.59 -0.53 -8.20
N THR A 35 11.17 -1.13 -9.32
CA THR A 35 11.75 -0.88 -10.65
C THR A 35 11.21 0.40 -11.29
N ARG A 36 9.88 0.51 -11.43
CA ARG A 36 9.23 1.62 -12.16
C ARG A 36 8.78 2.77 -11.26
N LYS A 37 8.91 2.61 -9.94
CA LYS A 37 8.46 3.61 -8.95
C LYS A 37 6.96 3.92 -9.06
N THR A 38 6.19 2.95 -9.55
CA THR A 38 4.73 3.06 -9.69
C THR A 38 4.11 3.02 -8.29
N PRO A 39 3.23 3.97 -7.94
CA PRO A 39 2.55 3.95 -6.64
C PRO A 39 1.60 2.75 -6.56
N ILE A 40 1.60 2.08 -5.40
CA ILE A 40 0.72 0.94 -5.12
C ILE A 40 -0.35 1.38 -4.11
N THR A 41 0.08 1.77 -2.91
CA THR A 41 -0.81 2.18 -1.83
C THR A 41 -0.09 3.16 -0.91
N ARG A 42 -0.85 3.86 -0.06
CA ARG A 42 -0.31 4.64 1.04
C ARG A 42 -1.10 4.40 2.31
N PHE A 43 -0.39 4.16 3.40
CA PHE A 43 -0.98 4.03 4.73
C PHE A 43 -0.84 5.34 5.51
N ILE A 44 -1.94 5.83 6.08
CA ILE A 44 -1.96 7.00 6.97
C ILE A 44 -2.31 6.53 8.38
N PRO A 45 -1.49 6.82 9.41
CA PRO A 45 -1.78 6.39 10.77
C PRO A 45 -2.97 7.18 11.35
N MET A 46 -3.92 6.48 11.98
CA MET A 46 -5.10 7.09 12.60
C MET A 46 -4.84 7.70 13.99
N GLY A 47 -3.61 7.59 14.50
CA GLY A 47 -3.18 8.20 15.76
C GLY A 47 -3.55 7.41 17.04
N ARG A 48 -4.36 6.35 16.95
CA ARG A 48 -4.66 5.44 18.07
C ARG A 48 -4.42 3.99 17.66
N GLY A 49 -3.72 3.23 18.51
CA GLY A 49 -3.39 1.83 18.24
C GLY A 49 -2.53 1.65 17.00
N ASP A 50 -2.76 0.56 16.29
CA ASP A 50 -2.10 0.21 15.03
C ASP A 50 -2.97 0.51 13.78
N GLY A 51 -4.05 1.26 13.96
CA GLY A 51 -5.00 1.59 12.91
C GLY A 51 -4.41 2.51 11.83
N VAL A 52 -4.71 2.18 10.58
CA VAL A 52 -4.32 2.95 9.40
C VAL A 52 -5.51 3.15 8.47
N GLU A 53 -5.51 4.28 7.77
CA GLU A 53 -6.28 4.48 6.55
C GLU A 53 -5.49 3.98 5.36
N VAL A 54 -6.16 3.26 4.46
CA VAL A 54 -5.62 2.78 3.19
C VAL A 54 -6.02 3.74 2.07
N MET A 55 -5.02 4.34 1.44
CA MET A 55 -5.19 5.24 0.30
C MET A 55 -4.79 4.51 -0.98
N TRP A 56 -5.45 4.86 -2.07
CA TRP A 56 -5.07 4.44 -3.42
C TRP A 56 -4.49 5.61 -4.20
N TYR A 57 -3.78 5.32 -5.28
CA TYR A 57 -3.31 6.36 -6.19
C TYR A 57 -4.33 6.51 -7.32
N SER A 58 -5.08 7.61 -7.27
CA SER A 58 -6.15 7.89 -8.23
C SER A 58 -5.60 8.21 -9.62
N HIS A 59 -6.48 8.13 -10.63
CA HIS A 59 -6.18 8.55 -12.00
C HIS A 59 -5.87 10.06 -12.14
N SER A 60 -6.12 10.87 -11.10
CA SER A 60 -5.76 12.29 -11.05
C SER A 60 -4.36 12.54 -10.47
N ASP A 61 -3.48 11.54 -10.53
CA ASP A 61 -2.09 11.61 -10.06
C ASP A 61 -1.92 12.10 -8.62
N LYS A 62 -2.80 11.64 -7.74
CA LYS A 62 -2.76 11.94 -6.30
C LYS A 62 -3.21 10.76 -5.47
N TRP A 63 -2.68 10.70 -4.24
CA TRP A 63 -3.23 9.84 -3.19
C TRP A 63 -4.66 10.29 -2.86
N ASP A 64 -5.59 9.36 -2.87
CA ASP A 64 -7.00 9.63 -2.57
C ASP A 64 -7.58 8.55 -1.67
N HIS A 65 -8.73 8.86 -1.08
CA HIS A 65 -9.48 7.94 -0.24
C HIS A 65 -10.09 6.83 -1.09
N ILE A 66 -10.18 5.64 -0.52
CA ILE A 66 -10.88 4.51 -1.15
C ILE A 66 -12.36 4.61 -0.77
N GLY A 67 -13.23 4.74 -1.78
CA GLY A 67 -14.68 4.83 -1.62
C GLY A 67 -15.20 6.26 -1.39
N ASP A 68 -16.51 6.43 -1.55
CA ASP A 68 -17.16 7.75 -1.53
C ASP A 68 -17.50 8.26 -0.12
N PHE A 69 -17.44 7.41 0.90
CA PHE A 69 -17.99 7.67 2.24
C PHE A 69 -16.98 7.55 3.38
N GLY A 70 -15.85 8.25 3.26
CA GLY A 70 -14.78 8.24 4.25
C GLY A 70 -13.90 7.01 4.08
N GLY A 71 -12.60 7.23 3.93
CA GLY A 71 -11.68 6.21 3.47
C GLY A 71 -11.66 4.92 4.30
N VAL A 72 -11.16 3.87 3.67
CA VAL A 72 -11.07 2.54 4.27
C VAL A 72 -10.05 2.55 5.41
N THR A 73 -10.50 2.32 6.64
CA THR A 73 -9.64 2.24 7.84
C THR A 73 -9.70 0.87 8.49
N MET A 74 -8.55 0.35 8.93
CA MET A 74 -8.44 -0.94 9.60
C MET A 74 -7.11 -1.06 10.36
N SER A 75 -6.88 -2.17 11.07
CA SER A 75 -5.56 -2.47 11.65
C SER A 75 -4.51 -2.63 10.54
N LEU A 76 -3.24 -2.41 10.86
CA LEU A 76 -2.17 -2.52 9.88
C LEU A 76 -2.12 -3.91 9.22
N ASP A 77 -2.30 -4.98 10.00
CA ASP A 77 -2.23 -6.36 9.45
C ASP A 77 -3.37 -6.62 8.47
N ASN A 78 -4.59 -6.17 8.77
CA ASN A 78 -5.71 -6.26 7.85
C ASN A 78 -5.49 -5.39 6.60
N ALA A 79 -4.86 -4.22 6.74
CA ALA A 79 -4.57 -3.34 5.63
C ALA A 79 -3.56 -3.96 4.64
N LEU A 80 -2.57 -4.68 5.15
CA LEU A 80 -1.62 -5.41 4.32
C LEU A 80 -2.31 -6.49 3.49
N GLU A 81 -3.18 -7.28 4.13
CA GLU A 81 -3.96 -8.31 3.44
C GLU A 81 -4.95 -7.71 2.43
N TYR A 82 -5.64 -6.63 2.80
CA TYR A 82 -6.57 -5.91 1.94
C TYR A 82 -5.91 -5.43 0.65
N VAL A 83 -4.67 -4.93 0.74
CA VAL A 83 -3.93 -4.48 -0.44
C VAL A 83 -3.47 -5.67 -1.27
N VAL A 84 -2.83 -6.69 -0.67
CA VAL A 84 -2.22 -7.80 -1.42
C VAL A 84 -3.25 -8.74 -2.07
N SER A 85 -4.43 -8.86 -1.48
CA SER A 85 -5.57 -9.59 -2.07
C SER A 85 -6.22 -8.83 -3.23
N ASP A 86 -5.90 -7.54 -3.40
CA ASP A 86 -6.52 -6.64 -4.38
C ASP A 86 -8.05 -6.73 -4.37
N ALA A 87 -8.65 -6.92 -3.19
CA ALA A 87 -10.09 -7.10 -3.02
C ALA A 87 -10.95 -6.02 -3.75
N PRO A 88 -10.55 -4.74 -3.83
CA PRO A 88 -11.28 -3.73 -4.60
C PRO A 88 -10.82 -3.59 -6.08
N GLY A 89 -9.74 -4.26 -6.51
CA GLY A 89 -9.16 -4.14 -7.86
C GLY A 89 -8.46 -2.80 -8.13
N CYS A 90 -8.22 -1.99 -7.10
CA CYS A 90 -7.69 -0.63 -7.24
C CYS A 90 -6.16 -0.56 -7.13
N PHE A 91 -5.48 -1.66 -6.82
CA PHE A 91 -4.04 -1.68 -6.55
C PHE A 91 -3.23 -2.39 -7.64
N LEU A 92 -3.90 -2.99 -8.64
CA LEU A 92 -3.31 -3.66 -9.81
C LEU A 92 -2.31 -4.77 -9.44
N ILE A 93 -2.55 -5.47 -8.32
CA ILE A 93 -1.55 -6.38 -7.73
C ILE A 93 -1.28 -7.57 -8.64
N ASP A 94 -2.31 -8.12 -9.27
CA ASP A 94 -2.15 -9.26 -10.18
C ASP A 94 -1.30 -8.90 -11.40
N PHE A 95 -1.45 -7.67 -11.91
CA PHE A 95 -0.60 -7.15 -12.98
C PHE A 95 0.86 -7.01 -12.51
N LEU A 96 1.08 -6.47 -11.31
CA LEU A 96 2.42 -6.30 -10.74
C LEU A 96 3.13 -7.63 -10.47
N LYS A 97 2.39 -8.66 -10.04
CA LYS A 97 2.92 -10.03 -9.87
C LYS A 97 3.26 -10.66 -11.23
N PHE A 98 2.45 -10.42 -12.26
CA PHE A 98 2.65 -10.98 -13.60
C PHE A 98 3.89 -10.42 -14.31
N GLU A 99 4.16 -9.10 -14.23
CA GLU A 99 5.34 -8.49 -14.87
C GLU A 99 6.67 -9.13 -14.44
N ARG A 100 6.76 -9.63 -13.21
CA ARG A 100 7.95 -10.33 -12.68
C ARG A 100 8.18 -11.70 -13.33
N SER A 101 7.12 -12.39 -13.78
CA SER A 101 7.25 -13.72 -14.39
C SER A 101 7.86 -13.71 -15.80
N ARG A 102 8.00 -12.53 -16.40
CA ARG A 102 8.49 -12.33 -17.77
C ARG A 102 9.87 -11.66 -17.85
N SER A 103 10.47 -11.30 -16.71
CA SER A 103 11.78 -10.64 -16.62
C SER A 103 12.88 -11.59 -16.22
#